data_AF-W1I4G4-F1
#
_entry.id   AF-W1I4G4-F1
#
_cell.length_a   1.000
_cell.length_b   1.000
_cell.length_c   1.000
_cell.angle_alpha   90.00
_cell.angle_beta   90.00
_cell.angle_gamma   90.00
#
_symmetry.space_group_name_H-M   'P 1'
#
loop_
_entity.id
_entity.type
_entity.pdbx_description
1 polymer ?
#
loop_
_entity_poly.entity_id
_entity_poly.type
_entity_poly.pdbx_seq_one_letter_code
_entity_poly.pdbx_strand_id
1 'polypeptide(L)'
;MKHYYLPFLPMAKIDYLHLLALYDLAEYQTDTGAFDTIRYTSSAALAEQVKLSSSTISRILKSEKYADFLIVDREHKVITLNNNFRKSVNQPFVMLTAAEVKLIREIEDNLFAKYLIYLKYYCGFTKDKKNDFTAKQFLAACGYSTSSNDYVSKVSEYNGILLANGIIRIEKYTDELGHTRNRYTFV
;
A
#
# COMPACT_ATOMS: atom_id res chain seq x y z
N MET A 1 10.67 -5.15 -15.06
CA MET A 1 10.31 -4.13 -14.04
C MET A 1 9.55 -4.84 -12.93
N LYS A 2 9.89 -4.61 -11.66
CA LYS A 2 9.20 -5.24 -10.51
C LYS A 2 7.91 -4.46 -10.21
N HIS A 3 6.79 -5.17 -10.20
CA HIS A 3 5.49 -4.64 -9.78
C HIS A 3 5.16 -5.18 -8.38
N TYR A 4 4.59 -4.32 -7.54
CA TYR A 4 4.27 -4.64 -6.16
C TYR A 4 2.76 -4.85 -6.07
N TYR A 5 2.34 -6.12 -6.03
CA TYR A 5 0.93 -6.48 -5.90
C TYR A 5 0.62 -6.71 -4.43
N LEU A 6 -0.31 -5.93 -3.89
CA LEU A 6 -0.68 -5.96 -2.47
C LEU A 6 -2.17 -6.29 -2.34
N PRO A 7 -2.57 -7.19 -1.44
CA PRO A 7 -3.97 -7.30 -1.01
C PRO A 7 -4.49 -5.93 -0.52
N PHE A 8 -5.66 -5.52 -1.02
CA PHE A 8 -6.29 -4.28 -0.60
C PHE A 8 -7.10 -4.50 0.68
N LEU A 9 -6.52 -4.09 1.81
CA LEU A 9 -7.12 -4.19 3.13
C LEU A 9 -7.07 -2.83 3.83
N PRO A 10 -8.04 -1.93 3.58
CA PRO A 10 -7.97 -0.53 4.02
C PRO A 10 -7.93 -0.39 5.54
N MET A 11 -8.52 -1.34 6.28
CA MET A 11 -8.52 -1.38 7.74
C MET A 11 -7.31 -2.10 8.34
N ALA A 12 -6.34 -2.56 7.52
CA ALA A 12 -5.18 -3.27 8.02
C ALA A 12 -4.36 -2.39 8.98
N LYS A 13 -4.07 -2.95 10.16
CA LYS A 13 -3.27 -2.29 11.21
C LYS A 13 -1.79 -2.68 11.09
N ILE A 14 -1.27 -2.59 9.88
CA ILE A 14 0.13 -2.87 9.54
C ILE A 14 0.92 -1.60 9.22
N ASP A 15 2.23 -1.76 9.18
CA ASP A 15 3.15 -0.76 8.66
C ASP A 15 3.55 -1.15 7.23
N TYR A 16 3.06 -0.39 6.25
CA TYR A 16 3.33 -0.60 4.84
C TYR A 16 4.77 -0.29 4.47
N LEU A 17 5.48 0.58 5.21
CA LEU A 17 6.90 0.81 4.99
C LEU A 17 7.67 -0.47 5.33
N HIS A 18 7.38 -1.09 6.48
CA HIS A 18 8.00 -2.36 6.82
C HIS A 18 7.65 -3.47 5.83
N LEU A 19 6.39 -3.58 5.43
CA LEU A 19 5.94 -4.58 4.47
C LEU A 19 6.66 -4.43 3.13
N LEU A 20 6.68 -3.22 2.58
CA LEU A 20 7.35 -2.95 1.31
C LEU A 20 8.85 -3.28 1.38
N ALA A 21 9.47 -3.26 2.57
CA ALA A 21 10.92 -3.42 2.70
C ALA A 21 11.28 -4.90 2.53
N LEU A 22 10.40 -5.77 3.02
CA LEU A 22 10.42 -7.19 2.69
C LEU A 22 10.15 -7.41 1.21
N TYR A 23 9.17 -6.70 0.62
CA TYR A 23 8.86 -6.85 -0.80
C TYR A 23 10.06 -6.53 -1.69
N ASP A 24 10.90 -5.57 -1.31
CA ASP A 24 12.11 -5.22 -2.07
C ASP A 24 13.07 -6.41 -2.20
N LEU A 25 13.16 -7.27 -1.17
CA LEU A 25 14.00 -8.48 -1.15
C LEU A 25 13.41 -9.67 -1.91
N ALA A 26 12.14 -9.60 -2.34
CA ALA A 26 11.49 -10.74 -2.99
C ALA A 26 12.19 -11.11 -4.30
N GLU A 27 12.50 -12.40 -4.43
CA GLU A 27 13.10 -13.07 -5.58
C GLU A 27 12.03 -13.49 -6.58
N TYR A 28 12.36 -13.46 -7.87
CA TYR A 28 11.48 -13.94 -8.92
C TYR A 28 11.44 -15.47 -8.94
N GLN A 29 10.24 -16.04 -8.84
CA GLN A 29 10.02 -17.47 -8.98
C GLN A 29 9.43 -17.76 -10.36
N THR A 30 10.10 -18.63 -11.13
CA THR A 30 9.67 -19.02 -12.48
C THR A 30 8.33 -19.76 -12.46
N ASP A 31 8.10 -20.56 -11.42
CA ASP A 31 6.92 -21.43 -11.32
C ASP A 31 5.63 -20.64 -11.08
N THR A 32 5.72 -19.53 -10.35
CA THR A 32 4.59 -18.62 -10.10
C THR A 32 4.57 -17.43 -11.06
N GLY A 33 5.69 -17.17 -11.73
CA GLY A 33 5.90 -16.01 -12.59
C GLY A 33 5.88 -14.68 -11.84
N ALA A 34 6.23 -14.67 -10.54
CA ALA A 34 6.10 -13.51 -9.66
C ALA A 34 7.32 -13.32 -8.74
N PHE A 35 7.54 -12.07 -8.29
CA PHE A 35 8.46 -11.77 -7.19
C PHE A 35 7.73 -11.99 -5.86
N ASP A 36 7.80 -13.20 -5.30
CA ASP A 36 6.99 -13.60 -4.15
C ASP A 36 7.75 -14.32 -3.04
N THR A 37 9.03 -14.63 -3.20
CA THR A 37 9.75 -15.46 -2.23
C THR A 37 10.93 -14.70 -1.65
N ILE A 38 11.08 -14.70 -0.34
CA ILE A 38 12.23 -14.13 0.37
C ILE A 38 12.87 -15.25 1.18
N ARG A 39 14.13 -15.54 0.90
CA ARG A 39 14.94 -16.49 1.68
C ARG A 39 15.85 -15.70 2.60
N TYR A 40 15.96 -16.14 3.85
CA TYR A 40 16.81 -15.47 4.83
C TYR A 40 17.59 -16.49 5.68
N THR A 41 18.76 -16.10 6.20
CA THR A 41 19.59 -17.01 7.02
C THR A 41 19.25 -16.92 8.49
N SER A 42 18.96 -15.71 8.97
CA SER A 42 18.52 -15.44 10.34
C SER A 42 17.67 -14.17 10.39
N SER A 43 16.87 -14.01 11.43
CA SER A 43 16.09 -12.78 11.62
C SER A 43 16.97 -11.54 11.77
N ALA A 44 18.21 -11.70 12.28
CA ALA A 44 19.19 -10.62 12.39
C ALA A 44 19.72 -10.19 11.02
N ALA A 45 20.09 -11.15 10.17
CA ALA A 45 20.53 -10.87 8.80
C ALA A 45 19.40 -10.23 7.98
N LEU A 46 18.16 -10.71 8.13
CA LEU A 46 17.00 -10.11 7.49
C LEU A 46 16.79 -8.66 7.94
N ALA A 47 16.92 -8.39 9.25
CA ALA A 47 16.79 -7.06 9.82
C ALA A 47 17.83 -6.09 9.28
N GLU A 48 19.08 -6.53 9.12
CA GLU A 48 20.15 -5.74 8.51
C GLU A 48 19.84 -5.40 7.04
N GLN A 49 19.41 -6.38 6.24
CA GLN A 49 19.10 -6.17 4.82
C GLN A 49 18.00 -5.13 4.60
N VAL A 50 16.95 -5.16 5.41
CA VAL A 50 15.84 -4.19 5.31
C VAL A 50 16.03 -2.94 6.18
N LYS A 51 17.17 -2.82 6.88
CA LYS A 51 17.48 -1.72 7.81
C LYS A 51 16.41 -1.50 8.88
N LEU A 52 15.86 -2.58 9.42
CA LEU A 52 14.92 -2.55 10.54
C LEU A 52 15.56 -3.14 11.80
N SER A 53 15.01 -2.86 12.97
CA SER A 53 15.47 -3.53 14.19
C SER A 53 15.10 -5.03 14.15
N SER A 54 15.95 -5.88 14.74
CA SER A 54 15.65 -7.31 14.92
C SER A 54 14.33 -7.55 15.65
N SER A 55 13.97 -6.65 16.57
CA SER A 55 12.69 -6.69 17.29
C SER A 55 11.50 -6.44 16.35
N THR A 56 11.64 -5.51 15.40
CA THR A 56 10.63 -5.19 14.40
C THR A 56 10.42 -6.38 13.46
N ILE A 57 11.49 -6.97 12.92
CA ILE A 57 11.41 -8.18 12.10
C ILE A 57 10.76 -9.33 12.87
N SER A 58 11.20 -9.60 14.10
CA SER A 58 10.62 -10.64 14.94
C SER A 58 9.11 -10.43 15.13
N ARG A 59 8.67 -9.18 15.32
CA ARG A 59 7.26 -8.83 15.43
C ARG A 59 6.50 -9.06 14.14
N ILE A 60 7.04 -8.65 12.98
CA ILE A 60 6.40 -8.86 11.68
C ILE A 60 6.23 -10.36 11.40
N LEU A 61 7.29 -11.15 11.55
CA LEU A 61 7.28 -12.60 11.30
C LEU A 61 6.39 -13.40 12.25
N LYS A 62 5.95 -12.81 13.37
CA LYS A 62 5.08 -13.44 14.38
C LYS A 62 3.67 -12.89 14.41
N SER A 63 3.41 -11.75 13.78
CA SER A 63 2.14 -11.06 13.94
C SER A 63 1.12 -11.53 12.91
N GLU A 64 -0.03 -11.97 13.39
CA GLU A 64 -1.20 -12.31 12.57
C GLU A 64 -1.68 -11.13 11.71
N LYS A 65 -1.36 -9.89 12.10
CA LYS A 65 -1.72 -8.69 11.33
C LYS A 65 -1.14 -8.70 9.91
N TYR A 66 -0.05 -9.42 9.68
CA TYR A 66 0.59 -9.56 8.38
C TYR A 66 0.20 -10.84 7.64
N ALA A 67 -0.65 -11.70 8.19
CA ALA A 67 -0.97 -13.01 7.63
C ALA A 67 -1.62 -12.93 6.24
N ASP A 68 -2.40 -11.89 5.98
CA ASP A 68 -2.97 -11.65 4.65
C ASP A 68 -1.92 -11.30 3.59
N PHE A 69 -0.75 -10.82 4.01
CA PHE A 69 0.31 -10.33 3.13
C PHE A 69 1.51 -11.29 3.05
N LEU A 70 1.78 -12.06 4.11
CA LEU A 70 2.98 -12.87 4.29
C LEU A 70 2.61 -14.24 4.85
N ILE A 71 3.18 -15.29 4.26
CA ILE A 71 3.24 -16.64 4.81
C ILE A 71 4.69 -16.87 5.24
N VAL A 72 4.91 -17.21 6.52
CA VAL A 72 6.26 -17.33 7.09
C VAL A 72 6.54 -18.78 7.47
N ASP A 73 7.47 -19.40 6.76
CA ASP A 73 8.08 -20.67 7.13
C ASP A 73 9.37 -20.41 7.92
N ARG A 74 9.29 -20.57 9.25
CA ARG A 74 10.42 -20.32 10.14
C ARG A 74 11.41 -21.48 10.20
N GLU A 75 11.00 -22.67 9.80
CA GLU A 75 11.85 -23.86 9.79
C GLU A 75 12.81 -23.74 8.62
N HIS A 76 12.26 -23.51 7.42
CA HIS A 76 13.03 -23.36 6.18
C HIS A 76 13.54 -21.94 5.94
N LYS A 77 13.19 -20.98 6.82
CA LYS A 77 13.56 -19.55 6.73
C LYS A 77 13.14 -18.92 5.39
N VAL A 78 11.87 -19.12 5.05
CA VAL A 78 11.26 -18.59 3.82
C VAL A 78 10.06 -17.73 4.19
N ILE A 79 9.91 -16.61 3.49
CA ILE A 79 8.70 -15.79 3.52
C ILE A 79 8.11 -15.81 2.11
N THR A 80 6.87 -16.24 1.99
CA THR A 80 6.10 -16.14 0.74
C THR A 80 5.16 -14.95 0.83
N LEU A 81 5.27 -14.03 -0.11
CA LEU A 81 4.41 -12.87 -0.25
C LEU A 81 3.11 -13.28 -0.93
N ASN A 82 1.98 -12.85 -0.38
CA ASN A 82 0.68 -13.06 -1.00
C ASN A 82 0.45 -12.03 -2.13
N ASN A 83 1.16 -12.22 -3.25
CA ASN A 83 1.12 -11.33 -4.41
C ASN A 83 0.21 -11.87 -5.52
N ASN A 84 -0.45 -13.01 -5.30
CA ASN A 84 -1.14 -13.75 -6.34
C ASN A 84 -2.58 -13.26 -6.56
N PHE A 85 -2.69 -12.10 -7.21
CA PHE A 85 -3.98 -11.54 -7.64
C PHE A 85 -4.75 -12.46 -8.61
N ARG A 86 -4.09 -13.43 -9.26
CA ARG A 86 -4.72 -14.35 -10.21
C ARG A 86 -5.43 -15.52 -9.51
N LYS A 87 -5.03 -15.87 -8.29
CA LYS A 87 -5.58 -16.99 -7.53
C LYS A 87 -6.72 -16.59 -6.59
N SER A 88 -6.85 -15.30 -6.27
CA SER A 88 -7.87 -14.82 -5.33
C SER A 88 -8.96 -14.05 -6.06
N VAL A 89 -10.01 -14.75 -6.48
CA VAL A 89 -11.17 -14.15 -7.18
C VAL A 89 -11.93 -13.16 -6.29
N ASN A 90 -11.80 -13.28 -4.96
CA ASN A 90 -12.59 -12.52 -3.98
C ASN A 90 -11.77 -11.51 -3.16
N GLN A 91 -10.44 -11.46 -3.30
CA GLN A 91 -9.61 -10.50 -2.58
C GLN A 91 -9.13 -9.43 -3.56
N PRO A 92 -9.51 -8.16 -3.37
CA PRO A 92 -9.03 -7.09 -4.23
C PRO A 92 -7.51 -6.88 -4.07
N PHE A 93 -6.84 -6.50 -5.16
CA PHE A 93 -5.41 -6.18 -5.15
C PHE A 93 -5.16 -4.76 -5.68
N VAL A 94 -4.08 -4.16 -5.20
CA VAL A 94 -3.51 -2.92 -5.71
C VAL A 94 -2.13 -3.21 -6.26
N MET A 95 -1.83 -2.67 -7.44
CA MET A 95 -0.49 -2.70 -8.03
C MET A 95 0.19 -1.35 -7.85
N LEU A 96 1.35 -1.36 -7.20
CA LEU A 96 2.25 -0.20 -7.12
C LEU A 96 3.42 -0.37 -8.09
N THR A 97 3.79 0.74 -8.72
CA THR A 97 4.99 0.86 -9.56
C THR A 97 6.22 1.09 -8.68
N ALA A 98 7.41 0.86 -9.23
CA ALA A 98 8.66 1.15 -8.52
C ALA A 98 8.80 2.64 -8.14
N ALA A 99 8.29 3.56 -8.98
CA ALA A 99 8.31 5.00 -8.70
C ALA A 99 7.41 5.35 -7.50
N GLU A 100 6.23 4.73 -7.42
CA GLU A 100 5.32 4.92 -6.29
C GLU A 100 5.88 4.37 -4.98
N VAL A 101 6.52 3.20 -5.03
CA VAL A 101 7.21 2.64 -3.86
C VAL A 101 8.36 3.54 -3.43
N LYS A 102 9.16 4.06 -4.37
CA LYS A 102 10.22 5.03 -4.07
C LYS A 102 9.67 6.30 -3.39
N LEU A 103 8.56 6.84 -3.90
CA LEU A 103 7.93 8.02 -3.28
C LEU A 103 7.42 7.71 -1.87
N ILE A 104 6.78 6.56 -1.64
CA ILE A 104 6.37 6.12 -0.30
C ILE A 104 7.57 6.09 0.66
N ARG A 105 8.74 5.63 0.18
CA ARG A 105 9.98 5.59 0.97
C ARG A 105 10.54 6.96 1.30
N GLU A 106 10.45 7.89 0.37
CA GLU A 106 10.97 9.24 0.57
C GLU A 106 10.12 10.03 1.58
N ILE A 107 8.81 9.79 1.61
CA ILE A 107 7.89 10.47 2.54
C ILE A 107 7.94 9.86 3.95
N GLU A 108 8.31 8.59 4.10
CA GLU A 108 8.42 7.86 5.38
C GLU A 108 7.16 7.94 6.28
N ASP A 109 5.97 8.19 5.70
CA ASP A 109 4.70 8.21 6.44
C ASP A 109 3.80 7.02 6.02
N ASN A 110 3.51 6.14 6.98
CA ASN A 110 2.64 4.98 6.75
C ASN A 110 1.20 5.36 6.37
N LEU A 111 0.68 6.51 6.84
CA LEU A 111 -0.62 7.02 6.44
C LEU A 111 -0.61 7.47 4.98
N PHE A 112 0.50 8.05 4.50
CA PHE A 112 0.66 8.38 3.08
C PHE A 112 0.63 7.10 2.22
N ALA A 113 1.36 6.05 2.63
CA ALA A 113 1.32 4.76 1.94
C ALA A 113 -0.10 4.19 1.87
N LYS A 114 -0.84 4.20 2.99
CA LYS A 114 -2.26 3.82 3.04
C LYS A 114 -3.13 4.65 2.10
N TYR A 115 -2.90 5.96 2.06
CA TYR A 115 -3.67 6.88 1.24
C TYR A 115 -3.46 6.60 -0.26
N LEU A 116 -2.21 6.40 -0.69
CA LEU A 116 -1.90 6.06 -2.07
C LEU A 116 -2.53 4.71 -2.48
N ILE A 117 -2.43 3.68 -1.64
CA ILE A 117 -3.04 2.37 -1.87
C ILE A 117 -4.57 2.48 -1.97
N TYR A 118 -5.19 3.27 -1.09
CA TYR A 118 -6.63 3.54 -1.11
C TYR A 118 -7.05 4.23 -2.41
N LEU A 119 -6.37 5.31 -2.81
CA LEU A 119 -6.64 6.01 -4.05
C LEU A 119 -6.48 5.07 -5.25
N LYS A 120 -5.41 4.28 -5.30
CA LYS A 120 -5.15 3.30 -6.36
C LYS A 120 -6.32 2.34 -6.54
N TYR A 121 -6.81 1.77 -5.44
CA TYR A 121 -7.91 0.82 -5.49
C TYR A 121 -9.18 1.46 -6.07
N TYR A 122 -9.55 2.64 -5.59
CA TYR A 122 -10.83 3.24 -5.94
C TYR A 122 -10.81 4.13 -7.18
N CYS A 123 -9.66 4.65 -7.61
CA CYS A 123 -9.51 5.52 -8.79
C CYS A 123 -8.72 4.88 -9.93
N GLY A 124 -7.94 3.82 -9.66
CA GLY A 124 -7.05 3.20 -10.65
C GLY A 124 -7.67 2.09 -11.49
N PHE A 125 -8.77 1.48 -11.03
CA PHE A 125 -9.32 0.26 -11.66
C PHE A 125 -10.70 0.41 -12.30
N THR A 126 -11.45 1.47 -12.03
CA THR A 126 -12.83 1.59 -12.54
C THR A 126 -12.86 2.39 -13.85
N LYS A 127 -13.52 1.83 -14.88
CA LYS A 127 -13.92 2.58 -16.10
C LYS A 127 -14.76 3.80 -15.72
N ASP A 128 -15.55 3.67 -14.66
CA ASP A 128 -16.29 4.76 -14.04
C ASP A 128 -15.42 5.39 -12.96
N LYS A 129 -14.75 6.50 -13.32
CA LYS A 129 -13.97 7.32 -12.38
C LYS A 129 -14.81 7.60 -11.15
N LYS A 130 -14.44 7.05 -9.97
CA LYS A 130 -15.09 7.47 -8.73
C LYS A 130 -14.77 8.94 -8.52
N ASN A 131 -15.83 9.72 -8.49
CA ASN A 131 -15.78 11.17 -8.40
C ASN A 131 -16.07 11.53 -6.94
N ASP A 132 -15.10 12.20 -6.31
CA ASP A 132 -15.08 12.70 -4.94
C ASP A 132 -14.62 11.71 -3.85
N PHE A 133 -13.33 11.83 -3.49
CA PHE A 133 -12.76 11.29 -2.26
C PHE A 133 -12.49 12.44 -1.31
N THR A 134 -13.38 12.61 -0.36
CA THR A 134 -13.11 13.47 0.79
C THR A 134 -12.09 12.78 1.69
N ALA A 135 -11.24 13.58 2.36
CA ALA A 135 -10.35 13.06 3.39
C ALA A 135 -11.11 12.22 4.43
N LYS A 136 -12.35 12.61 4.76
CA LYS A 136 -13.22 11.87 5.69
C LYS A 136 -13.59 10.47 5.19
N GLN A 137 -13.85 10.28 3.90
CA GLN A 137 -14.14 8.94 3.35
C GLN A 137 -12.93 8.01 3.43
N PHE A 138 -11.74 8.52 3.11
CA PHE A 138 -10.49 7.77 3.30
C PHE A 138 -10.29 7.40 4.78
N LEU A 139 -10.36 8.40 5.67
CA LEU A 139 -10.15 8.17 7.10
C LEU A 139 -11.14 7.16 7.67
N ALA A 140 -12.42 7.28 7.32
CA ALA A 140 -13.45 6.31 7.71
C ALA A 140 -13.14 4.90 7.19
N ALA A 141 -12.80 4.76 5.91
CA ALA A 141 -12.49 3.47 5.30
C ALA A 141 -11.26 2.80 5.92
N CYS A 142 -10.30 3.60 6.41
CA CYS A 142 -9.11 3.11 7.08
C CYS A 142 -9.24 3.01 8.62
N GLY A 143 -10.42 3.29 9.18
CA GLY A 143 -10.70 3.20 10.61
C GLY A 143 -10.07 4.33 11.45
N TYR A 144 -9.74 5.46 10.83
CA TYR A 144 -9.29 6.68 11.51
C TYR A 144 -10.47 7.60 11.87
N SER A 145 -10.25 8.45 12.88
CA SER A 145 -11.24 9.45 13.26
C SER A 145 -11.44 10.49 12.14
N THR A 146 -12.70 10.74 11.78
CA THR A 146 -13.09 11.75 10.79
C THR A 146 -13.31 13.14 11.38
N SER A 147 -13.25 13.27 12.71
CA SER A 147 -13.38 14.54 13.44
C SER A 147 -12.04 15.19 13.77
N SER A 148 -10.91 14.51 13.51
CA SER A 148 -9.57 15.08 13.69
C SER A 148 -9.19 15.93 12.49
N ASN A 149 -9.03 17.23 12.73
CA ASN A 149 -8.60 18.19 11.69
C ASN A 149 -7.17 17.93 11.20
N ASP A 150 -6.31 17.34 12.04
CA ASP A 150 -4.92 17.04 11.69
C ASP A 150 -4.82 16.00 10.57
N TYR A 151 -5.61 14.92 10.66
CA TYR A 151 -5.65 13.89 9.62
C TYR A 151 -6.23 14.41 8.30
N VAL A 152 -7.25 15.28 8.37
CA VAL A 152 -7.83 15.89 7.17
C VAL A 152 -6.82 16.80 6.46
N SER A 153 -6.04 17.56 7.25
CA SER A 153 -4.99 18.44 6.72
C SER A 153 -3.88 17.62 6.05
N LYS A 154 -3.43 16.52 6.69
CA LYS A 154 -2.44 15.59 6.11
C LYS A 154 -2.88 15.02 4.77
N VAL A 155 -4.13 14.60 4.63
CA VAL A 155 -4.63 14.08 3.35
C VAL A 155 -4.58 15.14 2.24
N SER A 156 -4.84 16.40 2.58
CA SER A 156 -4.74 17.51 1.62
C SER A 156 -3.29 17.75 1.18
N GLU A 157 -2.34 17.66 2.11
CA GLU A 157 -0.91 17.71 1.82
C GLU A 157 -0.48 16.55 0.90
N TYR A 158 -0.96 15.33 1.17
CA TYR A 158 -0.66 14.16 0.34
C TYR A 158 -1.14 14.31 -1.10
N ASN A 159 -2.30 14.95 -1.32
CA ASN A 159 -2.75 15.28 -2.67
C ASN A 159 -1.77 16.23 -3.39
N GLY A 160 -1.23 17.23 -2.68
CA GLY A 160 -0.20 18.12 -3.21
C GLY A 160 1.06 17.36 -3.62
N ILE A 161 1.54 16.43 -2.79
CA ILE A 161 2.70 15.59 -3.07
C ILE A 161 2.46 14.72 -4.31
N LEU A 162 1.30 14.05 -4.39
CA LEU A 162 0.96 13.16 -5.51
C LEU A 162 0.79 13.94 -6.84
N LEU A 163 0.21 15.14 -6.79
CA LEU A 163 0.11 16.05 -7.94
C LEU A 163 1.49 16.52 -8.42
N ALA A 164 2.35 16.95 -7.50
CA ALA A 164 3.69 17.45 -7.83
C ALA A 164 4.59 16.36 -8.45
N ASN A 165 4.39 15.10 -8.06
CA ASN A 165 5.08 13.95 -8.63
C ASN A 165 4.40 13.37 -9.87
N GLY A 166 3.32 13.99 -10.36
CA GLY A 166 2.59 13.54 -11.54
C GLY A 166 1.94 12.17 -11.39
N ILE A 167 1.67 11.71 -10.16
CA ILE A 167 1.03 10.40 -9.90
C ILE A 167 -0.49 10.49 -10.13
N ILE A 168 -1.08 11.63 -9.80
CA ILE A 168 -2.51 11.89 -9.97
C ILE A 168 -2.75 13.23 -10.68
N ARG A 169 -3.96 13.38 -11.21
CA ARG A 169 -4.58 14.64 -11.58
C ARG A 169 -5.90 14.78 -10.81
N ILE A 170 -6.20 16.01 -10.40
CA ILE A 170 -7.44 16.34 -9.71
C ILE A 170 -8.15 17.43 -10.52
N GLU A 171 -9.32 17.11 -11.05
CA GLU A 171 -10.17 18.02 -11.81
C GLU A 171 -11.39 18.39 -10.97
N LYS A 172 -11.75 19.68 -10.94
CA LYS A 172 -13.00 20.12 -10.29
C LYS A 172 -14.16 20.02 -11.27
N TYR A 173 -15.31 19.58 -10.79
CA TYR A 173 -16.56 19.60 -11.55
C TYR A 173 -17.73 19.94 -10.62
N THR A 174 -18.86 20.38 -11.18
CA THR A 174 -20.09 20.61 -10.43
C THR A 174 -21.03 19.43 -10.62
N ASP A 175 -21.51 18.83 -9.54
CA ASP A 175 -22.49 17.73 -9.61
C ASP A 175 -23.90 18.23 -9.95
N GLU A 176 -24.83 17.31 -10.20
CA GLU A 176 -26.23 17.61 -10.53
C GLU A 176 -26.97 18.39 -9.44
N LEU A 177 -26.43 18.40 -8.22
CA LEU A 177 -26.96 19.13 -7.06
C LEU A 177 -26.29 20.51 -6.88
N GLY A 178 -25.39 20.92 -7.78
CA GLY A 178 -24.68 22.20 -7.72
C GLY A 178 -23.45 22.22 -6.81
N HIS A 179 -23.02 21.09 -6.26
CA HIS A 179 -21.84 21.04 -5.41
C HIS A 179 -20.56 20.91 -6.23
N THR A 180 -19.51 21.64 -5.84
CA THR A 180 -18.16 21.42 -6.40
C THR A 180 -17.55 20.14 -5.83
N ARG A 181 -17.07 19.28 -6.72
CA ARG A 181 -16.54 17.94 -6.45
C ARG A 181 -15.17 17.77 -7.10
N ASN A 182 -14.38 16.83 -6.60
CA ASN A 182 -13.06 16.49 -7.15
C ASN A 182 -13.09 15.16 -7.89
N ARG A 183 -12.67 15.14 -9.14
CA ARG A 183 -12.41 13.93 -9.91
C ARG A 183 -10.92 13.62 -9.88
N TYR A 184 -10.58 12.45 -9.34
CA TYR A 184 -9.21 11.96 -9.29
C TYR A 184 -8.95 11.06 -10.50
N THR A 185 -7.78 11.17 -11.11
CA THR A 185 -7.33 10.30 -12.21
C THR A 185 -5.86 9.98 -12.00
N PHE A 186 -5.48 8.70 -12.05
CA PHE A 186 -4.07 8.29 -12.09
C PHE A 186 -3.49 8.59 -13.47
N VAL A 187 -2.25 9.09 -13.50
CA VAL A 187 -1.54 9.47 -14.74
C VAL A 187 -0.67 8.33 -15.23
#